data_AF-A0A936GGK2-F1
#
_entry.id   AF-A0A936GGK2-F1
#
_cell.length_a   1.000
_cell.length_b   1.000
_cell.length_c   1.000
_cell.angle_alpha   90.00
_cell.angle_beta   90.00
_cell.angle_gamma   90.00
#
_symmetry.space_group_name_H-M   'P 1'
#
loop_
_entity.id
_entity.type
_entity.pdbx_description
1 polymer ?
#
loop_
_entity_poly.entity_id
_entity_poly.type
_entity_poly.pdbx_seq_one_letter_code
_entity_poly.pdbx_strand_id
1 'polypeptide(L)'
;MINIQATYFDGISSVPNIINISFCDTDGTITLSKAVGGVSMLNAEEFYFERYGNCLYLKISEKDESSIKICESDFIELFIKYRKRKRKIGVYDFLVNQSFKTYIFIAVIVLG
;
A
#
# COMPACT_ATOMS: atom_id res chain seq x y z
N MET A 1 -2.83 12.02 -9.76
CA MET A 1 -2.85 10.62 -10.22
C MET A 1 -1.62 10.41 -11.09
N ILE A 2 -0.82 9.39 -10.82
CA ILE A 2 0.36 9.05 -11.63
C ILE A 2 0.11 7.71 -12.33
N ASN A 3 0.51 7.59 -13.59
CA ASN A 3 0.36 6.35 -14.36
C ASN A 3 1.73 5.95 -14.88
N ILE A 4 2.14 4.72 -14.60
CA ILE A 4 3.46 4.19 -14.92
C ILE A 4 3.36 2.78 -15.49
N GLN A 5 4.38 2.39 -16.25
CA GLN A 5 4.59 0.99 -16.61
C GLN A 5 5.43 0.31 -15.54
N ALA A 6 5.04 -0.92 -15.21
CA ALA A 6 5.72 -1.75 -14.24
C ALA A 6 5.82 -3.17 -14.74
N THR A 7 6.68 -3.95 -14.10
CA THR A 7 6.92 -5.34 -14.46
C THR A 7 6.25 -6.26 -13.43
N TYR A 8 5.27 -7.04 -13.86
CA TYR A 8 4.63 -8.07 -13.06
C TYR A 8 5.33 -9.42 -13.24
N PHE A 9 5.66 -10.02 -12.11
CA PHE A 9 6.17 -11.37 -11.98
C PHE A 9 5.06 -12.20 -11.31
N ASP A 10 4.63 -13.28 -11.97
CA ASP A 10 3.59 -14.17 -11.46
C ASP A 10 4.15 -15.26 -10.51
N GLY A 11 5.47 -15.36 -10.37
CA GLY A 11 6.16 -16.39 -9.57
C GLY A 11 6.24 -17.77 -10.24
N ILE A 12 5.51 -17.98 -11.33
CA ILE A 12 5.36 -19.30 -11.98
C ILE A 12 6.04 -19.31 -13.35
N SER A 13 5.95 -18.20 -14.08
CA SER A 13 6.48 -18.07 -15.43
C SER A 13 7.78 -17.28 -15.41
N SER A 14 8.75 -17.70 -16.22
CA SER A 14 10.00 -16.94 -16.42
C SER A 14 9.83 -15.68 -17.28
N VAL A 15 8.61 -15.43 -17.79
CA VAL A 15 8.32 -14.30 -18.68
C VAL A 15 7.66 -13.17 -17.87
N PRO A 16 8.37 -12.05 -17.65
CA PRO A 16 7.77 -10.88 -17.01
C PRO A 16 6.70 -10.26 -17.90
N ASN A 17 5.58 -9.85 -17.30
CA ASN A 17 4.50 -9.15 -17.99
C ASN A 17 4.56 -7.66 -17.70
N ILE A 18 4.48 -6.82 -18.73
CA ILE A 18 4.39 -5.38 -18.54
C ILE A 18 2.94 -5.04 -18.17
N ILE A 19 2.75 -4.31 -17.08
CA ILE A 19 1.45 -3.86 -16.59
C ILE A 19 1.45 -2.35 -16.43
N ASN A 20 0.30 -1.73 -16.69
CA ASN A 20 0.11 -0.32 -16.38
C ASN A 20 -0.45 -0.19 -14.96
N ILE A 21 0.17 0.67 -14.17
CA ILE A 21 -0.21 0.97 -12.79
C ILE A 21 -0.58 2.43 -12.71
N SER A 22 -1.81 2.70 -12.29
CA SER A 22 -2.20 4.05 -11.89
C SER A 22 -2.40 4.15 -10.39
N PHE A 23 -1.77 5.16 -9.78
CA PHE A 23 -1.89 5.43 -8.35
C PHE A 23 -2.57 6.79 -8.12
N CYS A 24 -3.63 6.74 -7.30
CA CYS A 24 -4.34 7.92 -6.82
C CYS A 24 -3.92 8.24 -5.38
N ASP A 25 -3.18 9.33 -5.19
CA ASP A 25 -2.62 9.73 -3.90
C ASP A 25 -3.67 10.25 -2.89
N THR A 26 -4.82 10.74 -3.38
CA THR A 26 -5.90 11.23 -2.50
C THR A 26 -6.61 10.09 -1.78
N ASP A 27 -6.87 9.01 -2.52
CA ASP A 27 -7.76 7.94 -2.06
C ASP A 27 -6.98 6.65 -1.75
N GLY A 28 -5.69 6.60 -2.14
CA GLY A 28 -4.84 5.44 -1.96
C GLY A 28 -5.08 4.31 -2.96
N THR A 29 -5.95 4.50 -3.94
CA THR A 29 -6.31 3.46 -4.89
C THR A 29 -5.16 3.21 -5.86
N ILE A 30 -4.76 1.95 -5.97
CA ILE A 30 -3.87 1.43 -7.02
C ILE A 30 -4.72 0.64 -8.00
N THR A 31 -4.69 1.04 -9.25
CA THR A 31 -5.32 0.30 -10.34
C THR A 31 -4.24 -0.40 -11.14
N LEU A 32 -4.36 -1.72 -11.22
CA LEU A 32 -3.52 -2.59 -12.02
C LEU A 32 -4.29 -2.93 -13.30
N SER A 33 -3.72 -2.56 -14.43
CA SER A 33 -4.23 -2.91 -15.75
C SER A 33 -3.26 -3.89 -16.40
N LYS A 34 -3.63 -5.18 -16.38
CA LYS A 34 -2.91 -6.24 -17.08
C LYS A 34 -3.33 -6.24 -18.55
N ALA A 35 -2.38 -6.48 -19.47
CA ALA A 35 -2.67 -6.61 -20.90
C ALA A 35 -3.64 -7.79 -21.19
N VAL A 36 -3.67 -8.79 -20.31
CA VAL A 36 -4.57 -9.95 -20.36
C VAL A 36 -5.12 -10.16 -18.95
N GLY A 37 -6.44 -10.05 -18.75
CA GLY A 37 -7.09 -10.41 -17.47
C GLY A 37 -7.70 -9.29 -16.64
N GLY A 38 -8.02 -8.13 -17.23
CA GLY A 38 -8.89 -7.13 -16.60
C GLY A 38 -8.19 -6.12 -15.70
N VAL A 39 -9.01 -5.24 -15.12
CA VAL A 39 -8.59 -4.13 -14.25
C VAL A 39 -8.83 -4.54 -12.81
N SER A 40 -7.76 -4.61 -12.00
CA SER A 40 -7.87 -4.84 -10.56
C SER A 40 -7.63 -3.53 -9.83
N MET A 41 -8.62 -3.08 -9.06
CA MET A 41 -8.49 -1.94 -8.16
C MET A 41 -8.25 -2.46 -6.75
N LEU A 42 -7.10 -2.10 -6.18
CA LEU A 42 -6.69 -2.51 -4.84
C LEU A 42 -6.26 -1.27 -4.05
N ASN A 43 -6.41 -1.31 -2.72
CA ASN A 43 -5.90 -0.23 -1.90
C ASN A 43 -4.38 -0.35 -1.71
N ALA A 44 -3.65 0.77 -1.78
CA ALA A 44 -2.22 0.84 -1.44
C ALA A 44 -1.90 0.29 -0.04
N GLU A 45 -2.90 0.21 0.85
CA GLU A 45 -2.75 -0.35 2.18
C GLU A 45 -2.67 -1.89 2.21
N GLU A 46 -3.23 -2.56 1.20
CA GLU A 46 -3.26 -4.03 1.07
C GLU A 46 -1.94 -4.59 0.53
N PHE A 47 -1.08 -3.73 -0.03
CA PHE A 47 0.22 -4.15 -0.55
C PHE A 47 1.30 -4.15 0.53
N TYR A 48 2.01 -5.27 0.61
CA TYR A 48 3.34 -5.36 1.17
C TYR A 48 4.33 -4.76 0.18
N PHE A 49 5.32 -4.02 0.67
CA PHE A 49 6.30 -3.40 -0.19
C PHE A 49 7.72 -3.57 0.34
N GLU A 50 8.65 -3.84 -0.56
CA GLU A 50 10.08 -3.93 -0.27
C GLU A 50 10.83 -3.07 -1.28
N ARG A 51 11.82 -2.30 -0.80
CA ARG A 51 12.67 -1.49 -1.66
C ARG A 51 14.01 -2.20 -1.84
N TYR A 52 14.35 -2.51 -3.08
CA TYR A 52 15.63 -3.07 -3.46
C TYR A 52 16.32 -2.09 -4.41
N GLY A 53 17.29 -1.34 -3.88
CA GLY A 53 17.99 -0.27 -4.61
C GLY A 53 17.03 0.84 -5.09
N ASN A 54 16.97 1.04 -6.40
CA ASN A 54 16.12 2.04 -7.06
C ASN A 54 14.75 1.52 -7.46
N CYS A 55 14.44 0.26 -7.15
CA CYS A 55 13.13 -0.33 -7.48
C CYS A 55 12.35 -0.67 -6.21
N LEU A 56 11.03 -0.53 -6.31
CA LEU A 56 10.04 -0.90 -5.33
C LEU A 56 9.34 -2.17 -5.81
N TYR A 57 9.21 -3.14 -4.93
CA TYR A 57 8.52 -4.40 -5.18
C TYR A 57 7.24 -4.40 -4.35
N LEU A 58 6.09 -4.51 -5.00
CA LEU A 58 4.79 -4.65 -4.34
C LEU A 58 4.34 -6.10 -4.38
N LYS A 59 3.84 -6.61 -3.27
CA LYS A 59 3.28 -7.96 -3.10
C LYS A 59 1.89 -7.85 -2.46
N ILE A 60 0.94 -8.67 -2.88
CA ILE A 60 -0.43 -8.67 -2.32
C ILE A 60 -0.45 -9.44 -0.99
N SER A 61 0.40 -10.46 -0.83
CA SER A 61 0.53 -11.25 0.39
C SER A 61 1.99 -11.64 0.60
N GLU A 62 2.42 -11.81 1.84
CA GLU A 62 3.78 -12.29 2.16
C GLU A 62 4.04 -13.71 1.65
N LYS A 63 2.99 -14.52 1.48
CA LYS A 63 3.06 -15.91 0.98
C LYS A 63 2.90 -16.02 -0.53
N ASP A 64 2.54 -14.93 -1.19
CA ASP A 64 2.38 -14.92 -2.64
C ASP A 64 3.73 -14.61 -3.29
N GLU A 65 4.16 -15.49 -4.20
CA GLU A 65 5.38 -15.30 -4.97
C GLU A 65 5.20 -14.25 -6.08
N SER A 66 3.94 -13.86 -6.36
CA SER A 66 3.66 -12.81 -7.32
C SER A 66 4.10 -11.44 -6.79
N SER A 67 4.82 -10.70 -7.64
CA SER A 67 5.36 -9.40 -7.28
C SER A 67 5.35 -8.43 -8.45
N ILE A 68 5.20 -7.15 -8.12
CA ILE A 68 5.18 -6.05 -9.08
C ILE A 68 6.41 -5.21 -8.82
N LYS A 69 7.34 -5.20 -9.78
CA LYS A 69 8.55 -4.38 -9.75
C LYS A 69 8.29 -3.04 -10.44
N ILE A 70 8.59 -1.97 -9.72
CA ILE A 70 8.45 -0.59 -10.15
C ILE A 70 9.81 0.09 -10.00
N CYS A 71 10.37 0.64 -11.07
CA CYS A 71 11.66 1.35 -11.01
C CYS A 71 11.55 2.85 -11.29
N GLU A 72 10.32 3.37 -11.31
CA GLU A 72 10.03 4.79 -11.54
C GLU A 72 10.15 5.60 -10.25
N SER A 73 11.14 6.49 -10.19
CA SER A 73 11.51 7.24 -9.00
C SER A 73 10.36 8.09 -8.45
N ASP A 74 9.62 8.76 -9.35
CA ASP A 74 8.50 9.63 -8.99
C ASP A 74 7.39 8.84 -8.30
N PHE A 75 7.06 7.66 -8.82
CA PHE A 75 6.07 6.78 -8.21
C PHE A 75 6.50 6.33 -6.82
N ILE A 76 7.77 5.92 -6.69
CA ILE A 76 8.33 5.42 -5.43
C ILE A 76 8.25 6.50 -4.35
N GLU A 77 8.63 7.73 -4.68
CA GLU A 77 8.57 8.85 -3.73
C GLU A 77 7.11 9.14 -3.33
N LEU A 78 6.20 9.18 -4.30
CA LEU A 78 4.77 9.45 -4.07
C LEU A 78 4.13 8.35 -3.20
N PHE A 79 4.40 7.09 -3.49
CA PHE A 79 3.88 5.94 -2.74
C PHE A 79 4.43 5.90 -1.31
N ILE A 80 5.73 6.14 -1.11
CA ILE A 80 6.33 6.20 0.23
C ILE A 80 5.74 7.38 1.01
N LYS A 81 5.55 8.54 0.38
CA LYS A 81 4.95 9.72 1.01
C LYS A 81 3.49 9.45 1.42
N TYR A 82 2.71 8.80 0.56
CA TYR A 82 1.36 8.33 0.90
C TYR A 82 1.36 7.39 2.11
N ARG A 83 2.17 6.32 2.07
CA ARG A 83 2.26 5.35 3.17
C ARG A 83 2.72 6.01 4.47
N LYS A 84 3.67 6.96 4.42
CA LYS A 84 4.09 7.73 5.61
C LYS A 84 2.96 8.60 6.17
N ARG A 85 2.16 9.26 5.34
CA ARG A 85 1.00 10.06 5.79
C ARG A 85 -0.05 9.18 6.47
N LYS A 86 -0.42 8.06 5.85
CA LYS A 86 -1.39 7.10 6.41
C LYS A 86 -0.88 6.40 7.67
N ARG A 87 0.40 6.04 7.73
CA ARG A 87 1.01 5.44 8.94
C ARG A 87 1.11 6.44 10.09
N LYS A 88 1.36 7.73 9.81
CA LYS A 88 1.28 8.81 10.80
C LYS A 88 -0.14 9.01 11.33
N ILE A 89 -1.16 8.87 10.48
CA ILE A 89 -2.57 8.88 10.91
C ILE A 89 -2.83 7.67 11.81
N GLY A 90 -2.38 6.46 11.44
CA GLY A 90 -2.55 5.24 12.25
C GLY A 90 -1.89 5.29 13.64
N VAL A 91 -0.71 5.92 13.79
CA VAL A 91 -0.10 6.11 15.13
C VAL A 91 -0.87 7.14 15.95
N TYR A 92 -1.37 8.20 15.31
CA TYR A 92 -2.16 9.22 15.98
C TYR A 92 -3.52 8.67 16.43
N ASP A 93 -4.22 7.93 15.56
CA ASP A 93 -5.45 7.22 15.90
C ASP A 93 -5.20 6.14 16.96
N PHE A 94 -4.08 5.42 16.90
CA PHE A 94 -3.72 4.44 17.94
C PHE A 94 -3.52 5.11 19.31
N LEU A 95 -2.78 6.23 19.36
CA LEU A 95 -2.58 7.00 20.59
C LEU A 95 -3.90 7.61 21.11
N VAL A 96 -4.72 8.18 20.23
CA VAL A 96 -6.01 8.78 20.59
C VAL A 96 -6.98 7.71 21.10
N ASN A 97 -7.03 6.54 20.45
CA ASN A 97 -7.92 5.44 20.84
C ASN A 97 -7.46 4.78 22.16
N GLN A 98 -6.16 4.81 22.46
CA GLN A 98 -5.62 4.35 23.73
C GLN A 98 -5.91 5.35 24.86
N SER A 99 -5.85 6.66 24.61
CA SER A 99 -6.26 7.68 25.58
C SER A 99 -7.75 7.62 25.92
N PHE A 100 -8.63 7.43 24.93
CA PHE A 100 -10.08 7.35 25.16
C PHE A 100 -10.50 6.18 26.05
N LYS A 101 -9.87 5.00 25.90
CA LYS A 101 -10.15 3.84 26.77
C LYS A 101 -9.81 4.11 28.24
N THR A 102 -8.73 4.86 28.51
CA THR A 102 -8.33 5.17 29.89
C THR A 102 -9.31 6.14 30.56
N TYR A 103 -9.80 7.16 29.84
CA TYR A 103 -10.74 8.13 30.41
C TYR A 103 -12.13 7.53 30.68
N ILE A 104 -12.63 6.64 29.81
CA ILE A 104 -13.91 5.96 30.06
C ILE A 104 -13.81 5.06 31.30
N PHE A 105 -12.70 4.35 31.49
CA PHE A 105 -12.51 3.48 32.64
C PHE A 105 -12.47 4.26 33.96
N ILE A 106 -11.78 5.41 33.99
CA ILE A 106 -11.74 6.29 35.17
C ILE A 106 -13.12 6.92 35.43
N ALA A 107 -13.82 7.35 34.39
CA ALA A 107 -15.16 7.93 34.53
C ALA A 107 -16.16 6.91 35.10
N VAL A 108 -16.11 5.65 34.68
CA VAL A 108 -16.97 4.57 35.20
C VAL A 108 -16.65 4.24 36.66
N ILE A 109 -15.38 4.30 37.07
CA ILE A 109 -14.99 4.04 38.47
C ILE A 109 -15.37 5.20 39.40
N VAL A 110 -15.39 6.45 38.91
CA VAL A 110 -15.69 7.63 39.73
C VAL A 110 -17.20 7.93 39.80
N LEU A 111 -17.98 7.53 38.78
CA LEU A 111 -19.45 7.69 38.77
C LEU A 111 -20.23 6.43 39.17
N GLY A 112 -19.54 5.30 39.37
CA GLY A 112 -20.10 4.02 39.81
C GLY A 112 -19.98 3.79 41.31
#